data_AF-A0A238HGT8-F1
#
_entry.id   AF-A0A238HGT8-F1
#
_cell.length_a   1.000
_cell.length_b   1.000
_cell.length_c   1.000
_cell.angle_alpha   90.00
_cell.angle_beta   90.00
_cell.angle_gamma   90.00
#
_symmetry.space_group_name_H-M   'P 1'
#
loop_
_entity.id
_entity.type
_entity.pdbx_description
1 polymer ?
#
loop_
_entity_poly.entity_id
_entity_poly.type
_entity_poly.pdbx_seq_one_letter_code
_entity_poly.pdbx_strand_id
1 'polypeptide(L)'
;MDDRSLFILLFTFVLMGVIVFPTMHKLRQRERELGYPKENETLEDVRFLIALNEEILAQSCFRRVTGGSLKQAKAYIEHIKKIQQQ
;
A
#
# COMPACT_ATOMS: atom_id res chain seq x y z
N MET A 1 4.82 0.30 37.33
CA MET A 1 5.37 0.32 35.96
C MET A 1 6.72 1.01 36.09
N ASP A 2 7.81 0.26 36.00
CA ASP A 2 9.15 0.78 36.29
C ASP A 2 9.61 1.75 35.21
N ASP A 3 10.38 2.78 35.57
CA ASP A 3 10.91 3.78 34.63
C ASP A 3 11.68 3.11 33.47
N ARG A 4 12.42 2.02 33.75
CA ARG A 4 13.12 1.23 32.74
C ARG A 4 12.18 0.63 31.69
N SER A 5 11.03 0.13 32.12
CA SER A 5 10.02 -0.44 31.23
C SER A 5 9.38 0.64 30.35
N LEU A 6 9.19 1.86 30.88
CA LEU A 6 8.73 3.01 30.10
C LEU A 6 9.77 3.41 29.03
N PHE A 7 11.05 3.49 29.40
CA PHE A 7 12.14 3.80 28.45
C PHE A 7 12.25 2.78 27.32
N ILE A 8 12.15 1.48 27.64
CA ILE A 8 12.17 0.41 26.62
C ILE A 8 10.97 0.55 25.68
N LEU A 9 9.78 0.85 26.22
CA LEU A 9 8.56 1.02 25.42
C LEU A 9 8.66 2.24 24.50
N LEU A 10 9.15 3.37 24.99
CA LEU A 10 9.39 4.57 24.15
C LEU A 10 10.43 4.30 23.07
N PHE A 11 11.53 3.63 23.41
CA PHE A 11 12.59 3.32 22.46
C PHE A 11 12.12 2.39 21.34
N THR A 12 11.33 1.36 21.68
CA THR A 12 10.72 0.47 20.69
C THR A 12 9.72 1.20 19.80
N PHE A 13 8.94 2.15 20.33
CA PHE A 13 8.04 2.99 19.55
C PHE A 13 8.79 3.88 18.55
N VAL A 14 9.90 4.50 18.98
CA VAL A 14 10.76 5.31 18.13
C VAL A 14 11.38 4.47 17.02
N LEU A 15 11.91 3.28 17.34
CA LEU A 15 12.46 2.35 16.34
C LEU A 15 11.41 1.93 15.30
N MET A 16 10.19 1.62 15.74
CA MET A 16 9.07 1.31 14.83
C MET A 16 8.73 2.52 13.94
N GLY A 17 8.72 3.72 14.50
CA GLY A 17 8.49 4.96 13.75
C GLY A 17 9.52 5.19 12.64
N VAL A 18 10.80 4.92 12.89
CA VAL A 18 11.88 5.10 11.91
C VAL A 18 11.71 4.20 10.67
N ILE A 19 11.06 3.03 10.81
CA ILE A 19 10.84 2.11 9.69
C ILE A 19 9.51 2.43 8.96
N VAL A 20 8.45 2.72 9.72
CA VAL A 20 7.10 2.94 9.16
C VAL A 20 6.98 4.32 8.49
N PHE A 21 7.64 5.35 9.03
CA PHE A 21 7.54 6.70 8.49
C PHE A 21 8.07 6.86 7.05
N PRO A 22 9.28 6.40 6.70
CA PRO A 22 9.80 6.54 5.33
C PRO A 22 9.04 5.67 4.33
N THR A 23 8.50 4.52 4.74
CA THR A 23 7.69 3.66 3.86
C THR A 23 6.37 4.35 3.50
N MET A 24 5.70 4.99 4.46
CA MET A 24 4.49 5.77 4.20
C MET A 24 4.77 7.03 3.35
N HIS A 25 5.92 7.69 3.56
CA HIS A 25 6.29 8.85 2.76
C HIS A 25 6.52 8.51 1.29
N LYS A 26 7.20 7.37 1.02
CA LYS A 26 7.40 6.88 -0.36
C LYS A 26 6.09 6.60 -1.08
N LEU A 27 5.11 5.99 -0.40
CA LEU A 27 3.80 5.73 -0.98
C LEU A 27 3.08 7.01 -1.40
N ARG A 28 3.05 8.02 -0.53
CA ARG A 28 2.47 9.34 -0.85
C ARG A 28 3.19 10.05 -1.98
N GLN A 29 4.50 9.89 -2.07
CA GLN A 29 5.26 10.45 -3.18
C GLN A 29 4.88 9.78 -4.49
N ARG A 30 4.79 8.44 -4.52
CA ARG A 30 4.36 7.69 -5.70
C ARG A 30 2.93 8.01 -6.12
N GLU A 31 2.01 8.18 -5.17
CA GLU A 31 0.64 8.65 -5.43
C GLU A 31 0.64 9.97 -6.20
N ARG A 32 1.47 10.94 -5.77
CA ARG A 32 1.61 12.24 -6.45
C ARG A 32 2.25 12.14 -7.83
N GLU A 33 3.28 11.31 -7.97
CA GLU A 33 3.97 11.09 -9.24
C GLU A 33 3.04 10.48 -10.30
N LEU A 34 2.15 9.57 -9.88
CA LEU A 34 1.22 8.87 -10.77
C LEU A 34 -0.17 9.53 -10.87
N GLY A 35 -0.43 10.58 -10.07
CA GLY A 35 -1.70 11.30 -10.07
C GLY A 35 -2.87 10.51 -9.46
N TYR A 36 -2.60 9.62 -8.51
CA TYR A 36 -3.63 8.89 -7.76
C TYR A 36 -3.86 9.51 -6.37
N PRO A 37 -5.08 9.44 -5.81
CA PRO A 37 -6.27 8.86 -6.42
C PRO A 37 -6.85 9.75 -7.52
N LYS A 38 -7.33 9.12 -8.60
CA LYS A 38 -8.12 9.82 -9.63
C LYS A 38 -9.58 9.92 -9.19
N GLU A 39 -10.33 10.89 -9.71
CA GLU A 39 -11.76 11.02 -9.40
C GLU A 39 -12.58 9.82 -9.93
N ASN A 40 -12.23 9.30 -11.11
CA ASN A 40 -12.91 8.19 -11.76
C ASN A 40 -11.96 7.01 -11.95
N GLU A 41 -11.49 6.42 -10.85
CA GLU A 41 -10.67 5.21 -10.90
C GLU A 41 -11.47 4.03 -11.46
N THR A 42 -10.80 3.18 -12.23
CA THR A 42 -11.39 1.98 -12.83
C THR A 42 -10.53 0.75 -12.57
N LEU A 43 -11.03 -0.44 -12.91
CA LEU A 43 -10.23 -1.66 -12.87
C LEU A 43 -9.06 -1.64 -13.89
N GLU A 44 -9.12 -0.77 -14.90
CA GLU A 44 -8.00 -0.56 -15.83
C GLU A 44 -6.83 0.13 -15.14
N ASP A 45 -7.11 1.13 -14.29
CA ASP A 45 -6.08 1.77 -13.45
C ASP A 45 -5.40 0.76 -12.52
N VAL A 46 -6.16 -0.20 -11.98
CA VAL A 46 -5.59 -1.29 -11.17
C VAL A 46 -4.62 -2.12 -12.00
N ARG A 47 -4.97 -2.50 -13.24
CA ARG A 47 -4.08 -3.24 -14.14
C ARG A 47 -2.84 -2.46 -14.51
N PHE A 48 -2.98 -1.15 -14.76
CA PHE A 48 -1.86 -0.25 -15.03
C PHE A 48 -0.89 -0.19 -13.85
N LEU A 49 -1.40 -0.01 -12.62
CA LEU A 49 -0.57 0.00 -11.41
C LEU A 49 0.12 -1.34 -11.15
N ILE A 50 -0.53 -2.47 -11.46
CA ILE A 50 0.10 -3.80 -11.41
C ILE A 50 1.27 -3.90 -12.40
N ALA A 51 1.08 -3.40 -13.63
CA ALA A 51 2.13 -3.42 -14.67
C ALA A 51 3.34 -2.56 -14.30
N LEU A 52 3.13 -1.46 -13.57
CA LEU A 52 4.19 -0.63 -13.00
C LEU A 52 4.87 -1.24 -11.76
N ASN A 53 4.45 -2.44 -11.35
CA ASN A 53 4.89 -3.10 -10.11
C ASN A 53 4.56 -2.29 -8.83
N GLU A 54 3.57 -1.40 -8.89
CA GLU A 54 3.11 -0.57 -7.79
C GLU A 54 1.96 -1.29 -7.05
N GLU A 55 2.27 -2.42 -6.41
CA GLU A 55 1.25 -3.31 -5.81
C GLU A 55 0.41 -2.66 -4.71
N ILE A 56 1.02 -1.85 -3.84
CA ILE A 56 0.32 -1.23 -2.71
C ILE A 56 -0.70 -0.22 -3.23
N LEU A 57 -0.32 0.55 -4.27
CA LEU A 57 -1.19 1.46 -4.98
C LEU A 57 -2.31 0.71 -5.70
N ALA A 58 -2.00 -0.38 -6.40
CA ALA A 58 -3.01 -1.22 -7.06
C ALA A 58 -4.03 -1.79 -6.05
N GLN A 59 -3.59 -2.21 -4.86
CA GLN A 59 -4.48 -2.66 -3.79
C GLN A 59 -5.38 -1.52 -3.29
N SER A 60 -4.81 -0.33 -3.11
CA SER A 60 -5.55 0.85 -2.67
C SER A 60 -6.60 1.28 -3.70
N CYS A 61 -6.22 1.33 -4.98
CA CYS A 61 -7.08 1.61 -6.12
C CYS A 61 -8.22 0.59 -6.23
N PHE A 62 -7.91 -0.71 -6.17
CA PHE A 62 -8.93 -1.77 -6.22
C PHE A 62 -9.99 -1.60 -5.13
N ARG A 63 -9.56 -1.31 -3.89
CA ARG A 63 -10.47 -1.14 -2.76
C ARG A 63 -11.36 0.09 -2.91
N ARG A 64 -10.87 1.18 -3.50
CA ARG A 64 -11.67 2.37 -3.79
C ARG A 64 -12.68 2.12 -4.90
N VAL A 65 -12.27 1.46 -5.98
CA VAL A 65 -13.14 1.16 -7.13
C VAL A 65 -14.23 0.15 -6.78
N THR A 66 -13.89 -0.89 -6.02
CA THR A 66 -14.81 -2.03 -5.78
C THR A 66 -15.48 -2.00 -4.41
N GLY A 67 -14.99 -1.19 -3.47
CA GLY A 67 -15.37 -1.26 -2.05
C GLY A 67 -14.88 -2.53 -1.33
N GLY A 68 -14.05 -3.35 -1.99
CA GLY A 68 -13.64 -4.67 -1.51
C GLY A 68 -12.64 -4.65 -0.34
N SER A 69 -12.41 -5.83 0.23
CA SER A 69 -11.43 -6.04 1.31
C SER A 69 -9.98 -6.13 0.79
N LEU A 70 -9.01 -5.94 1.69
CA LEU A 70 -7.58 -6.13 1.36
C LEU A 70 -7.29 -7.56 0.86
N LYS A 71 -7.97 -8.56 1.40
CA LYS A 71 -7.81 -9.96 0.97
C LYS A 71 -8.25 -10.14 -0.49
N GLN A 72 -9.39 -9.55 -0.87
CA GLN A 72 -9.88 -9.58 -2.25
C GLN A 72 -8.94 -8.83 -3.19
N ALA A 73 -8.43 -7.66 -2.78
CA ALA A 73 -7.47 -6.89 -3.57
C ALA A 73 -6.20 -7.70 -3.88
N LYS A 74 -5.63 -8.36 -2.85
CA LYS A 74 -4.45 -9.24 -3.02
C LYS A 74 -4.73 -10.40 -3.96
N ALA A 75 -5.85 -11.09 -3.77
CA ALA A 75 -6.23 -12.22 -4.63
C ALA A 75 -6.42 -11.80 -6.09
N TYR A 76 -7.04 -10.64 -6.32
CA TYR A 76 -7.21 -10.09 -7.67
C TYR A 76 -5.88 -9.77 -8.34
N ILE A 77 -4.98 -9.08 -7.64
CA ILE A 77 -3.66 -8.71 -8.18
C ILE A 77 -2.83 -9.97 -8.47
N GLU A 78 -2.82 -10.95 -7.56
CA GLU A 78 -2.10 -12.19 -7.76
C GLU A 78 -2.60 -12.95 -9.00
N HIS A 79 -3.93 -13.01 -9.19
CA HIS A 79 -4.53 -13.62 -10.37
C HIS A 79 -4.13 -12.91 -11.67
N ILE A 80 -4.15 -11.57 -11.68
CA ILE A 80 -3.73 -10.76 -12.84
C ILE A 80 -2.25 -11.02 -13.17
N LYS A 81 -1.38 -11.05 -12.15
CA LYS A 81 0.06 -11.30 -12.34
C LYS A 81 0.33 -12.68 -12.94
N LYS A 82 -0.39 -13.72 -12.50
CA LYS A 82 -0.27 -15.07 -13.06
C LYS A 82 -0.63 -15.12 -14.54
N ILE A 83 -1.66 -14.37 -14.95
CA ILE A 83 -2.07 -14.28 -16.36
C ILE A 83 -1.02 -13.54 -17.21
N GLN A 84 -0.40 -12.49 -16.67
CA GLN A 84 0.58 -11.68 -17.40
C GLN A 84 1.98 -12.30 -17.50
N GLN A 85 2.28 -13.32 -16.70
CA GLN A 85 3.56 -14.04 -16.69
C GLN A 85 3.54 -15.33 -17.53
N GLN A 86 2.45 -15.62 -18.24
CA GLN A 86 2.34 -16.65 -19.28
C GLN A 86 2.48 -16.02 -20.66
#